data_AF-A0A350QFP1-F1
#
_entry.id   AF-A0A350QFP1-F1
#
_cell.length_a   1.000
_cell.length_b   1.000
_cell.length_c   1.000
_cell.angle_alpha   90.00
_cell.angle_beta   90.00
_cell.angle_gamma   90.00
#
_symmetry.space_group_name_H-M   'P 1'
#
loop_
_entity.id
_entity.type
_entity.pdbx_description
1 polymer ?
#
loop_
_entity_poly.entity_id
_entity_poly.type
_entity_poly.pdbx_seq_one_letter_code
_entity_poly.pdbx_strand_id
1 'polypeptide(L)'
;MKKLLLIALIAFGAWNYYQKQSTLKPIAEPATRVLPDYTVPIQKAREVAAKQSIRCDGRQHCSQMTSRAEAEFFLRNCPDTKMDGDRDGIPCENDSRF
;
A
#
# COMPACT_ATOMS: atom_id res chain seq x y z
N MET A 1 -19.61 -35.72 32.58
CA MET A 1 -18.39 -35.62 31.74
C MET A 1 -18.62 -34.89 30.41
N LYS A 2 -19.58 -35.29 29.56
CA LYS A 2 -19.82 -34.66 28.24
C LYS A 2 -20.22 -33.17 28.29
N LYS A 3 -20.97 -32.74 29.33
CA LYS A 3 -21.33 -31.32 29.53
C LYS A 3 -20.12 -30.43 29.79
N LEU A 4 -19.09 -30.93 30.48
CA LEU A 4 -17.86 -30.18 30.73
C LEU A 4 -17.02 -30.01 29.46
N LEU A 5 -17.00 -31.02 28.58
CA LEU A 5 -16.33 -30.94 27.28
C LEU A 5 -16.98 -29.90 26.35
N LEU A 6 -18.30 -29.79 26.36
CA LEU A 6 -19.02 -28.78 25.58
C LEU A 6 -18.71 -27.35 26.06
N ILE A 7 -18.66 -27.14 27.39
CA ILE A 7 -18.33 -25.84 27.98
C ILE A 7 -16.88 -25.45 27.63
N ALA A 8 -15.94 -26.39 27.70
CA ALA A 8 -14.55 -26.14 27.36
C ALA A 8 -14.34 -25.75 25.88
N LEU A 9 -15.05 -26.39 24.94
CA LEU A 9 -14.98 -26.05 23.52
C LEU A 9 -15.55 -24.66 23.22
N ILE A 10 -16.66 -24.29 23.86
CA ILE A 10 -17.26 -22.95 23.71
C ILE A 10 -16.32 -21.88 24.29
N ALA A 11 -15.74 -22.13 25.45
CA ALA A 11 -14.76 -21.22 26.06
C ALA A 11 -13.51 -21.04 25.19
N PHE A 12 -13.00 -22.13 24.62
CA PHE A 12 -11.84 -22.09 23.72
C PHE A 12 -12.14 -21.34 22.41
N GLY A 13 -13.31 -21.57 21.82
CA GLY A 13 -13.75 -20.84 20.62
C GLY A 13 -13.93 -19.35 20.86
N ALA A 14 -14.55 -18.98 21.99
CA ALA A 14 -14.70 -17.59 22.40
C ALA A 14 -13.35 -16.91 22.66
N TRP A 15 -12.41 -17.60 23.31
CA TRP A 15 -11.05 -17.10 23.55
C TRP A 15 -10.29 -16.84 22.24
N ASN A 16 -10.33 -17.80 21.30
CA ASN A 16 -9.66 -17.66 20.00
C ASN A 16 -10.24 -16.51 19.17
N TYR A 17 -11.57 -16.34 19.20
CA TYR A 17 -12.25 -15.23 18.54
C TYR A 17 -11.85 -13.88 19.14
N TYR A 18 -11.82 -13.77 20.47
CA TYR A 18 -11.41 -12.55 21.16
C TYR A 18 -9.95 -12.19 20.82
N GLN A 19 -9.06 -13.17 20.79
CA GLN A 19 -7.66 -12.97 20.41
C GLN A 19 -7.50 -12.46 18.96
N LYS A 20 -8.38 -12.86 18.02
CA LYS A 20 -8.39 -12.32 16.65
C LYS A 20 -8.79 -10.84 16.59
N GLN A 21 -9.74 -10.39 17.43
CA GLN A 21 -10.21 -9.01 17.43
C GLN A 21 -9.23 -8.01 18.07
N SER A 22 -8.33 -8.47 18.95
CA SER A 22 -7.35 -7.61 19.63
C SER A 22 -6.24 -7.04 18.74
N THR A 23 -6.29 -7.25 17.42
CA THR A 23 -5.34 -6.66 16.44
C THR A 23 -5.80 -5.32 15.85
N LEU A 24 -6.98 -4.81 16.24
CA LEU A 24 -7.37 -3.43 15.94
C LEU A 24 -6.76 -2.50 16.99
N LYS A 25 -5.47 -2.19 16.82
CA LYS A 25 -4.80 -1.10 17.53
C LYS A 25 -5.61 0.19 17.27
N PRO A 26 -6.14 0.87 18.31
CA PRO A 26 -6.70 2.20 18.12
C PRO A 26 -5.54 3.09 17.68
N ILE A 27 -5.50 3.43 16.40
CA ILE A 27 -4.73 4.57 15.94
C ILE A 27 -5.56 5.78 16.38
N ALA A 28 -5.42 6.15 17.65
CA ALA A 28 -5.66 7.53 18.05
C ALA A 28 -4.49 8.32 17.47
N GLU A 29 -4.60 8.68 16.19
CA GLU A 29 -3.72 9.67 15.60
C GLU A 29 -4.17 11.02 16.17
N PRO A 30 -3.39 11.68 17.03
CA PRO A 30 -3.65 13.09 17.28
C PRO A 30 -3.48 13.77 15.94
N ALA A 31 -4.54 14.44 15.48
CA ALA A 31 -4.50 15.36 14.35
C ALA A 31 -3.55 16.52 14.69
N THR A 32 -2.26 16.22 14.65
CA THR A 32 -1.19 17.19 14.67
C THR A 32 -1.26 17.83 13.31
N ARG A 33 -1.63 19.11 13.28
CA ARG A 33 -1.37 19.95 12.11
C ARG A 33 0.13 19.88 11.87
N VAL A 34 0.54 19.06 10.90
CA VAL A 34 1.92 18.95 10.46
C VAL A 34 2.29 20.30 9.86
N LEU A 35 2.89 21.17 10.67
CA LEU A 35 3.82 22.16 10.14
C LEU A 35 4.89 21.34 9.39
N PRO A 36 5.20 21.65 8.11
CA PRO A 36 6.20 20.90 7.38
C PRO A 36 7.52 21.05 8.13
N ASP A 37 8.01 19.92 8.66
CA ASP A 37 9.36 19.80 9.17
C ASP A 37 10.31 19.97 7.98
N TYR A 38 10.97 21.12 7.89
CA TYR A 38 11.88 21.50 6.81
C TYR A 38 13.17 20.65 6.78
N THR A 39 13.32 19.68 7.66
CA THR A 39 14.49 18.77 7.69
C THR A 39 14.34 17.52 6.81
N VAL A 40 13.19 17.34 6.13
CA VAL A 40 13.05 16.26 5.14
C VAL A 40 13.91 16.55 3.91
N PRO A 41 14.81 15.64 3.49
CA PRO A 41 15.56 15.79 2.26
C PRO A 41 14.62 16.05 1.09
N ILE A 42 14.90 17.05 0.26
CA ILE A 42 14.02 17.48 -0.87
C ILE A 42 13.60 16.29 -1.75
N GLN A 43 14.47 15.29 -1.92
CA GLN A 43 14.19 14.03 -2.62
C GLN A 43 12.98 13.29 -2.03
N LYS A 44 12.94 13.13 -0.70
CA LYS A 44 11.89 12.43 0.03
C LYS A 44 10.59 13.25 0.08
N ALA A 45 10.71 14.58 0.18
CA ALA A 45 9.56 15.47 0.07
C ALA A 45 8.94 15.43 -1.34
N ARG A 46 9.76 15.35 -2.40
CA ARG A 46 9.29 15.18 -3.79
C ARG A 46 8.66 13.82 -4.03
N GLU A 47 9.19 12.76 -3.45
CA GLU A 47 8.63 11.41 -3.55
C GLU A 47 7.25 11.33 -2.86
N VAL A 48 7.12 11.95 -1.69
CA VAL A 48 5.84 12.07 -0.99
C VAL A 48 4.86 12.93 -1.78
N ALA A 49 5.29 14.09 -2.30
CA ALA A 49 4.45 14.95 -3.13
C ALA A 49 4.01 14.27 -4.44
N ALA A 50 4.90 13.52 -5.10
CA ALA A 50 4.59 12.75 -6.29
C ALA A 50 3.54 11.66 -6.00
N LYS A 51 3.61 11.01 -4.83
CA LYS A 51 2.59 10.04 -4.39
C LYS A 51 1.22 10.67 -4.08
N GLN A 52 1.16 11.95 -3.73
CA GLN A 52 -0.07 12.56 -3.20
C GLN A 52 -1.17 12.79 -4.24
N SER A 53 -0.93 12.57 -5.55
CA SER A 53 -2.00 12.71 -6.55
C SER A 53 -1.79 11.90 -7.83
N ILE A 54 -1.20 10.71 -7.77
CA ILE A 54 -1.12 9.85 -8.96
C ILE A 54 -2.52 9.28 -9.23
N ARG A 55 -3.11 9.66 -10.37
CA ARG A 55 -4.43 9.18 -10.81
C ARG A 55 -4.27 8.49 -12.16
N CYS A 56 -5.12 7.52 -12.40
CA CYS A 56 -5.23 6.90 -13.71
C CYS A 56 -5.86 7.92 -14.66
N ASP A 57 -5.04 8.45 -15.57
CA ASP A 57 -5.36 9.50 -16.53
C ASP A 57 -5.31 8.98 -17.98
N GLY A 58 -5.22 7.66 -18.17
CA GLY A 58 -5.19 7.01 -19.47
C GLY A 58 -3.79 6.79 -20.04
N ARG A 59 -2.72 7.12 -19.30
CA ARG A 59 -1.36 6.75 -19.68
C ARG A 59 -1.14 5.23 -19.61
N GLN A 60 -0.42 4.71 -20.60
CA GLN A 60 -0.20 3.26 -20.76
C GLN A 60 1.27 2.92 -21.00
N HIS A 61 2.12 3.87 -21.39
CA HIS A 61 3.50 3.58 -21.83
C HIS A 61 4.55 4.30 -20.97
N CYS A 62 5.75 3.75 -20.94
CA CYS A 62 6.90 4.28 -20.19
C CYS A 62 7.30 5.70 -20.57
N SER A 63 7.20 6.05 -21.86
CA SER A 63 7.47 7.41 -22.37
C SER A 63 6.63 8.50 -21.68
N GLN A 64 5.48 8.13 -21.13
CA GLN A 64 4.53 9.03 -20.49
C GLN A 64 4.74 9.13 -18.96
N MET A 65 5.60 8.29 -18.39
CA MET A 65 5.95 8.29 -16.97
C MET A 65 7.14 9.23 -16.72
N THR A 66 7.21 9.76 -15.50
CA THR A 66 8.27 10.66 -15.03
C THR A 66 9.28 9.94 -14.13
N SER A 67 8.93 8.75 -13.62
CA SER A 67 9.80 7.90 -12.82
C SER A 67 9.39 6.43 -12.90
N ARG A 68 10.32 5.52 -12.60
CA ARG A 68 9.98 4.08 -12.44
C ARG A 68 8.98 3.83 -11.32
N ALA A 69 9.08 4.57 -10.21
CA ALA A 69 8.13 4.47 -9.10
C ALA A 69 6.69 4.86 -9.52
N GLU A 70 6.54 5.84 -10.41
CA GLU A 70 5.24 6.18 -11.00
C GLU A 70 4.76 5.06 -11.94
N ALA A 71 5.63 4.53 -12.80
CA ALA A 71 5.28 3.41 -13.68
C ALA A 71 4.82 2.18 -12.88
N GLU A 72 5.53 1.84 -11.81
CA GLU A 72 5.12 0.78 -10.89
C GLU A 72 3.78 1.06 -10.21
N PHE A 73 3.50 2.32 -9.86
CA PHE A 73 2.19 2.70 -9.36
C PHE A 73 1.12 2.45 -10.42
N PHE A 74 1.34 2.89 -11.66
CA PHE A 74 0.40 2.68 -12.75
C PHE A 74 0.15 1.19 -13.01
N LEU A 75 1.21 0.38 -13.10
CA LEU A 75 1.10 -1.07 -13.33
C LEU A 75 0.21 -1.77 -12.27
N ARG A 76 0.29 -1.32 -11.02
CA ARG A 76 -0.45 -1.93 -9.89
C ARG A 76 -1.84 -1.34 -9.66
N ASN A 77 -2.10 -0.11 -10.10
CA ASN A 77 -3.30 0.65 -9.71
C ASN A 77 -4.17 1.11 -10.88
N CYS A 78 -3.67 1.08 -12.11
CA CYS A 78 -4.37 1.57 -13.29
C CYS A 78 -4.65 0.46 -14.30
N PRO A 79 -5.82 0.48 -14.96
CA PRO A 79 -6.14 -0.48 -16.01
C PRO A 79 -5.34 -0.20 -17.28
N ASP A 80 -5.28 -1.20 -18.16
CA ASP A 80 -4.78 -1.09 -19.55
C ASP A 80 -3.33 -0.62 -19.72
N THR A 81 -2.49 -0.76 -18.68
CA THR A 81 -1.06 -0.40 -18.76
C THR A 81 -0.29 -1.36 -19.66
N LYS A 82 0.62 -0.81 -20.49
CA LYS A 82 1.45 -1.51 -21.49
C LYS A 82 2.94 -1.15 -21.29
N MET A 83 3.40 -1.33 -20.06
CA MET A 83 4.73 -0.93 -19.60
C MET A 83 5.57 -2.10 -19.07
N ASP A 84 4.93 -3.24 -18.79
CA ASP A 84 5.54 -4.50 -18.39
C ASP A 84 5.33 -5.50 -19.54
N GLY A 85 6.39 -5.73 -20.33
CA GLY A 85 6.31 -6.45 -21.59
C GLY A 85 6.39 -7.96 -21.42
N ASP A 86 7.22 -8.42 -20.50
CA ASP A 86 7.47 -9.81 -20.14
C ASP A 86 6.67 -10.27 -18.91
N ARG A 87 5.97 -9.35 -18.24
CA ARG A 87 5.02 -9.59 -17.15
C ARG A 87 5.67 -10.08 -15.87
N ASP A 88 6.86 -9.59 -15.59
CA ASP A 88 7.61 -9.93 -14.38
C ASP A 88 7.26 -9.00 -13.19
N GLY A 89 6.46 -7.96 -13.43
CA GLY A 89 6.06 -6.96 -12.45
C GLY A 89 6.97 -5.73 -12.39
N ILE A 90 7.99 -5.64 -13.25
CA ILE A 90 8.94 -4.54 -13.33
C ILE A 90 8.66 -3.75 -14.62
N PRO A 91 7.99 -2.58 -14.54
CA PRO A 91 7.72 -1.80 -15.73
C PRO A 91 8.97 -1.04 -16.19
N CYS A 92 9.04 -0.80 -17.50
CA CYS A 92 10.01 0.12 -18.13
C CYS A 92 11.49 -0.28 -18.02
N GLU A 93 11.81 -1.58 -17.92
CA GLU A 93 13.20 -2.06 -17.82
C GLU A 93 14.09 -1.67 -19.02
N ASN A 94 13.47 -1.52 -20.20
CA ASN A 94 14.17 -1.14 -21.43
C ASN A 94 14.24 0.38 -21.65
N ASP A 95 13.79 1.19 -20.69
CA ASP A 95 13.80 2.66 -20.79
C ASP A 95 14.98 3.25 -20.01
N SER A 96 16.03 3.66 -20.73
CA SER A 96 17.27 4.21 -20.15
C SER A 96 17.10 5.47 -19.28
N ARG A 97 15.91 6.07 -19.24
CA ARG A 97 15.62 7.23 -18.37
C ARG A 97 15.40 6.82 -16.90
N PHE A 98 15.26 5.53 -16.62
CA PHE A 98 14.86 4.97 -15.32
C PHE A 98 15.78 3.87 -14.80
#